data_AF-A0A8I2YFZ6-F1
#
_entry.id   AF-A0A8I2YFZ6-F1
#
_cell.length_a   1.000
_cell.length_b   1.000
_cell.length_c   1.000
_cell.angle_alpha   90.00
_cell.angle_beta   90.00
_cell.angle_gamma   90.00
#
_symmetry.space_group_name_H-M   'P 1'
#
loop_
_entity.id
_entity.type
_entity.pdbx_description
1 polymer ?
#
loop_
_entity_poly.entity_id
_entity_poly.type
_entity_poly.pdbx_seq_one_letter_code
_entity_poly.pdbx_strand_id
1 'polypeptide(L)'
;MHHATQTLQQIVDTHRTLAIERDKLLQEIRRLPGFNRFLLPKDFSQLRASAPSGPVVVLNAAKRRCDALIVLADVDHVIHVPLPNFTFQRSTDLQGILKSFLRHALVERTGQVERWDRGTWESFLSPLWKSVVEPVMDALAFSTPGELSHIFWCPTGPFVFLPIHAAGLYDAKYSAPGHKVFDFVVSSYVPTLSILAPSRNTHVAHNDDFRLLAVRQPPTDGQLSRLPGVHTELEHIQESLG
;
A
#
# COMPACT_ATOMS: atom_id res chain seq x y z
N MET A 1 -44.25 -26.60 4.79
CA MET A 1 -43.06 -25.95 4.17
C MET A 1 -41.82 -26.56 4.80
N HIS A 2 -41.24 -27.59 4.18
CA HIS A 2 -39.99 -28.20 4.62
C HIS A 2 -38.82 -27.52 3.89
N HIS A 3 -38.02 -26.74 4.61
CA HIS A 3 -36.68 -26.37 4.14
C HIS A 3 -35.82 -27.63 4.24
N ALA A 4 -35.53 -28.26 3.10
CA ALA A 4 -34.55 -29.33 3.04
C ALA A 4 -33.16 -28.75 3.30
N THR A 5 -32.56 -29.10 4.44
CA THR A 5 -31.18 -28.79 4.77
C THR A 5 -30.27 -29.52 3.79
N GLN A 6 -29.63 -28.80 2.86
CA GLN A 6 -28.66 -29.39 1.93
C GLN A 6 -27.49 -30.00 2.70
N THR A 7 -27.11 -31.21 2.34
CA THR A 7 -25.94 -31.88 2.92
C THR A 7 -24.65 -31.26 2.39
N LEU A 8 -23.56 -31.35 3.15
CA LEU A 8 -22.23 -30.85 2.74
C LEU A 8 -21.79 -31.42 1.38
N GLN A 9 -22.12 -32.68 1.12
CA GLN A 9 -21.87 -33.36 -0.16
C GLN A 9 -22.62 -32.66 -1.31
N GLN A 10 -23.91 -32.37 -1.14
CA GLN A 10 -24.72 -31.67 -2.13
C GLN A 10 -24.21 -30.26 -2.41
N ILE A 11 -23.71 -29.55 -1.38
CA ILE A 11 -23.10 -28.23 -1.54
C ILE A 11 -21.82 -28.33 -2.38
N VAL A 12 -20.94 -29.29 -2.09
CA VAL A 12 -19.70 -29.52 -2.84
C VAL A 12 -19.97 -29.89 -4.30
N ASP A 13 -20.92 -30.79 -4.55
CA ASP A 13 -21.28 -31.22 -5.91
C ASP A 13 -21.91 -30.08 -6.72
N THR A 14 -22.73 -29.24 -6.07
CA THR A 14 -23.30 -28.03 -6.68
C THR A 14 -22.20 -27.03 -7.03
N HIS A 15 -21.27 -26.75 -6.10
CA HIS A 15 -20.13 -25.87 -6.36
C HIS A 15 -19.27 -26.35 -7.53
N ARG A 16 -19.01 -27.66 -7.60
CA ARG A 16 -18.24 -28.26 -8.70
C ARG A 16 -18.95 -28.09 -10.04
N THR A 17 -20.26 -28.32 -10.07
CA THR A 17 -21.08 -28.17 -11.28
C THR A 17 -21.08 -26.73 -11.77
N LEU A 18 -21.32 -25.78 -10.87
CA LEU A 18 -21.30 -24.34 -11.17
C LEU A 18 -19.91 -23.86 -11.63
N ALA A 19 -18.83 -24.40 -11.06
CA ALA A 19 -17.47 -24.06 -11.51
C ALA A 19 -17.22 -24.51 -12.96
N ILE A 20 -17.66 -25.72 -13.32
CA ILE A 20 -17.56 -26.24 -14.69
C ILE A 20 -18.39 -25.40 -15.66
N GLU A 21 -19.62 -25.05 -15.30
CA GLU A 21 -20.50 -24.23 -16.13
C GLU A 21 -19.93 -22.83 -16.33
N ARG A 22 -19.42 -22.20 -15.26
CA ARG A 22 -18.68 -20.94 -15.34
C ARG A 22 -17.51 -21.05 -16.32
N ASP A 23 -16.69 -22.08 -16.21
CA ASP A 23 -15.51 -22.22 -17.07
C ASP A 23 -15.89 -22.39 -18.55
N LYS A 24 -16.99 -23.09 -18.85
CA LYS A 24 -17.56 -23.17 -20.20
C LYS A 24 -18.02 -21.80 -20.72
N LEU A 25 -18.81 -21.07 -19.94
CA LEU A 25 -19.26 -19.72 -20.31
C LEU A 25 -18.09 -18.76 -20.55
N LEU A 26 -17.06 -18.82 -19.69
CA LEU A 26 -15.85 -18.02 -19.88
C LEU A 26 -15.12 -18.37 -21.18
N GLN A 27 -15.09 -19.66 -21.59
CA GLN A 27 -14.51 -20.06 -22.86
C GLN A 27 -15.34 -19.57 -24.05
N GLU A 28 -16.67 -19.62 -23.97
CA GLU A 28 -17.56 -19.10 -25.01
C GLU A 28 -17.39 -17.59 -25.21
N ILE A 29 -17.39 -16.83 -24.11
CA ILE A 29 -17.16 -15.38 -24.15
C ILE A 29 -15.80 -15.08 -24.79
N ARG A 30 -14.75 -15.84 -24.45
CA ARG A 30 -13.40 -15.63 -25.02
C ARG A 30 -13.28 -15.96 -26.50
N ARG A 31 -14.27 -16.62 -27.12
CA ARG A 31 -14.32 -16.84 -28.57
C ARG A 31 -14.90 -15.64 -29.33
N LEU A 32 -15.57 -14.71 -28.63
CA LEU A 32 -16.13 -13.51 -29.24
C LEU A 32 -15.02 -12.52 -29.62
N PRO A 33 -15.11 -11.82 -30.78
CA PRO A 33 -14.14 -10.81 -31.18
C PRO A 33 -13.97 -9.73 -30.09
N GLY A 34 -12.72 -9.48 -29.68
CA GLY A 34 -12.39 -8.50 -28.65
C GLY A 34 -12.48 -9.01 -27.20
N PHE A 35 -13.00 -10.21 -26.97
CA PHE A 35 -13.14 -10.81 -25.63
C PHE A 35 -12.14 -11.93 -25.35
N ASN A 36 -11.12 -12.12 -26.19
CA ASN A 36 -10.17 -13.22 -26.11
C ASN A 36 -9.46 -13.35 -24.74
N ARG A 37 -9.34 -12.25 -23.98
CA ARG A 37 -8.78 -12.21 -22.63
C ARG A 37 -9.79 -11.90 -21.52
N PHE A 38 -11.09 -12.08 -21.78
CA PHE A 38 -12.13 -11.76 -20.81
C PHE A 38 -11.91 -12.50 -19.48
N LEU A 39 -11.87 -11.72 -18.39
CA LEU A 39 -11.56 -12.17 -17.02
C LEU A 39 -10.28 -13.02 -16.89
N LEU A 40 -9.34 -12.88 -17.84
CA LEU A 40 -7.98 -13.38 -17.64
C LEU A 40 -7.15 -12.32 -16.91
N PRO A 41 -6.17 -12.74 -16.09
CA PRO A 41 -5.17 -11.82 -15.55
C PRO A 41 -4.51 -11.00 -16.67
N LYS A 42 -4.17 -9.75 -16.35
CA LYS A 42 -3.28 -8.95 -17.19
C LYS A 42 -1.97 -9.71 -17.37
N ASP A 43 -1.45 -9.72 -18.59
CA ASP A 43 -0.12 -10.26 -18.81
C ASP A 43 0.95 -9.31 -18.23
N PHE A 44 2.18 -9.82 -18.09
CA PHE A 44 3.26 -9.02 -17.53
C PHE A 44 3.55 -7.77 -18.36
N SER A 45 3.44 -7.83 -19.69
CA SER A 45 3.70 -6.66 -20.55
C SER A 45 2.70 -5.52 -20.28
N GLN A 46 1.43 -5.86 -20.04
CA GLN A 46 0.38 -4.92 -19.67
C GLN A 46 0.60 -4.34 -18.27
N LEU A 47 1.04 -5.17 -17.31
CA LEU A 47 1.38 -4.72 -15.96
C LEU A 47 2.65 -3.86 -15.94
N ARG A 48 3.64 -4.17 -16.76
CA ARG A 48 4.89 -3.39 -16.89
C ARG A 48 4.64 -2.01 -17.48
N ALA A 49 3.81 -1.93 -18.53
CA ALA A 49 3.37 -0.66 -19.11
C ALA A 49 2.60 0.24 -18.11
N SER A 50 2.25 -0.30 -16.94
CA SER A 50 1.63 0.39 -15.82
C SER A 50 2.63 1.09 -14.90
N ALA A 51 3.94 0.97 -15.10
CA ALA A 51 4.95 1.62 -14.26
C ALA A 51 5.59 2.93 -14.80
N PRO A 52 4.93 3.76 -15.65
CA PRO A 52 5.63 4.85 -16.35
C PRO A 52 6.05 6.02 -15.44
N SER A 53 5.51 6.11 -14.21
CA SER A 53 5.81 7.19 -13.27
C SER A 53 6.83 6.82 -12.19
N GLY A 54 7.38 5.59 -12.21
CA GLY A 54 8.42 5.15 -11.29
C GLY A 54 8.34 3.67 -10.92
N PRO A 55 9.34 3.13 -10.19
CA PRO A 55 9.38 1.72 -9.81
C PRO A 55 8.18 1.31 -8.97
N VAL A 56 7.65 0.12 -9.23
CA VAL A 56 6.60 -0.49 -8.40
C VAL A 56 7.18 -1.66 -7.61
N VAL A 57 7.13 -1.57 -6.28
CA VAL A 57 7.67 -2.57 -5.37
C VAL A 57 6.54 -3.34 -4.71
N VAL A 58 6.32 -4.57 -5.14
CA VAL A 58 5.38 -5.49 -4.49
C VAL A 58 6.07 -6.14 -3.30
N LEU A 59 5.56 -5.89 -2.09
CA LEU A 59 6.06 -6.54 -0.88
C LEU A 59 5.17 -7.72 -0.53
N ASN A 60 5.73 -8.92 -0.59
CA ASN A 60 5.07 -10.16 -0.25
C ASN A 60 5.43 -10.58 1.18
N ALA A 61 4.42 -10.75 2.03
CA ALA A 61 4.56 -11.40 3.33
C ALA A 61 3.88 -12.78 3.29
N ALA A 62 4.67 -13.84 3.08
CA ALA A 62 4.18 -15.22 3.12
C ALA A 62 4.88 -16.02 4.22
N LYS A 63 4.20 -17.07 4.74
CA LYS A 63 4.72 -17.91 5.83
C LYS A 63 6.07 -18.56 5.51
N ARG A 64 6.32 -18.90 4.24
CA ARG A 64 7.55 -19.58 3.81
C ARG A 64 8.71 -18.62 3.57
N ARG A 65 8.43 -17.44 3.01
CA ARG A 65 9.41 -16.40 2.73
C ARG A 65 8.72 -15.05 2.52
N CYS A 66 9.45 -13.99 2.80
CA CYS A 66 9.08 -12.64 2.40
C CYS A 66 10.00 -12.18 1.28
N ASP A 67 9.45 -11.44 0.32
CA ASP A 67 10.17 -10.98 -0.85
C ASP A 67 9.71 -9.58 -1.23
N ALA A 68 10.58 -8.84 -1.89
CA ALA A 68 10.22 -7.67 -2.68
C ALA A 68 10.36 -8.01 -4.18
N LEU A 69 9.35 -7.65 -4.96
CA LEU A 69 9.33 -7.83 -6.41
C LEU A 69 9.22 -6.46 -7.04
N ILE A 70 10.24 -6.07 -7.80
CA ILE A 70 10.34 -4.74 -8.41
C ILE A 70 9.96 -4.86 -9.88
N VAL A 71 9.00 -4.02 -10.29
CA VAL A 71 8.56 -3.88 -11.68
C VAL A 71 9.00 -2.49 -12.16
N LEU A 72 9.78 -2.49 -13.24
CA LEU A 72 10.26 -1.29 -13.93
C LEU A 72 9.70 -1.26 -15.36
N ALA A 73 9.32 -0.09 -15.85
CA ALA A 73 8.74 0.07 -17.19
C ALA A 73 9.67 -0.44 -18.30
N ASP A 74 10.97 -0.22 -18.15
CA ASP A 74 11.99 -0.49 -19.18
C ASP A 74 12.65 -1.87 -19.06
N VAL A 75 12.26 -2.67 -18.06
CA VAL A 75 12.85 -4.01 -17.81
C VAL A 75 11.80 -5.09 -18.09
N ASP A 76 12.15 -6.08 -18.91
CA ASP A 76 11.25 -7.15 -19.39
C ASP A 76 11.01 -8.30 -18.40
N HIS A 77 11.60 -8.22 -17.22
CA HIS A 77 11.45 -9.19 -16.14
C HIS A 77 11.25 -8.48 -14.79
N VAL A 78 10.81 -9.26 -13.80
CA VAL A 78 10.68 -8.81 -12.42
C VAL A 78 12.04 -8.92 -11.75
N ILE A 79 12.52 -7.84 -11.14
CA ILE A 79 13.71 -7.89 -10.28
C ILE A 79 13.25 -8.44 -8.93
N HIS A 80 13.78 -9.61 -8.56
CA HIS A 80 13.48 -10.26 -7.29
C HIS A 80 14.52 -9.88 -6.24
N VAL A 81 14.05 -9.29 -5.14
CA VAL A 81 14.85 -8.98 -3.97
C VAL A 81 14.39 -9.89 -2.82
N PRO A 82 15.15 -10.94 -2.48
CA PRO A 82 14.81 -11.79 -1.35
C PRO A 82 14.99 -11.01 -0.05
N LEU A 83 14.07 -11.21 0.91
CA LEU A 83 14.13 -10.58 2.23
C LEU A 83 14.40 -11.62 3.33
N PRO A 84 15.58 -12.27 3.34
CA PRO A 84 15.85 -13.41 4.22
C PRO A 84 15.81 -13.05 5.71
N ASN A 85 16.08 -11.78 6.03
CA ASN A 85 16.07 -11.26 7.41
C ASN A 85 14.67 -10.79 7.86
N PHE A 86 13.64 -10.99 7.04
CA PHE A 86 12.27 -10.58 7.34
C PHE A 86 11.32 -11.76 7.19
N THR A 87 10.48 -11.97 8.19
CA THR A 87 9.54 -13.11 8.24
C THR A 87 8.11 -12.62 8.37
N PHE A 88 7.16 -13.48 8.03
CA PHE A 88 5.74 -13.20 8.26
C PHE A 88 5.46 -12.89 9.74
N GLN A 89 6.08 -13.64 10.67
CA GLN A 89 5.93 -13.39 12.10
C GLN A 89 6.47 -12.01 12.48
N ARG A 90 7.69 -11.67 12.02
CA ARG A 90 8.29 -10.35 12.26
C ARG A 90 7.40 -9.21 11.76
N SER A 91 6.77 -9.37 10.59
CA SER A 91 5.83 -8.38 10.06
C SER A 91 4.58 -8.20 10.94
N THR A 92 4.11 -9.28 11.55
CA THR A 92 2.96 -9.29 12.47
C THR A 92 3.35 -8.67 13.81
N ASP A 93 4.55 -8.94 14.30
CA ASP A 93 5.08 -8.37 15.55
C ASP A 93 5.22 -6.85 15.42
N LEU A 94 5.83 -6.36 14.32
CA LEU A 94 5.93 -4.93 14.05
C LEU A 94 4.56 -4.26 13.94
N GLN A 95 3.59 -4.92 13.30
CA GLN A 95 2.22 -4.43 13.24
C GLN A 95 1.60 -4.36 14.65
N GLY A 96 1.85 -5.36 15.50
CA GLY A 96 1.40 -5.39 16.88
C GLY A 96 1.96 -4.24 17.72
N ILE A 97 3.26 -3.98 17.58
CA ILE A 97 3.95 -2.84 18.22
C ILE A 97 3.31 -1.52 17.79
N LEU A 98 3.17 -1.30 16.48
CA LEU A 98 2.55 -0.08 15.95
C LEU A 98 1.10 0.08 16.42
N LYS A 99 0.29 -0.99 16.39
CA LYS A 99 -1.09 -0.95 16.90
C LYS A 99 -1.15 -0.61 18.38
N SER A 100 -0.24 -1.16 19.18
CA SER A 100 -0.16 -0.82 20.61
C SER A 100 0.15 0.66 20.78
N PHE A 101 1.16 1.14 20.06
CA PHE A 101 1.54 2.54 20.05
C PHE A 101 0.38 3.47 19.69
N LEU A 102 -0.32 3.20 18.58
CA LEU A 102 -1.43 4.02 18.13
C LEU A 102 -2.60 4.04 19.12
N ARG A 103 -2.85 2.93 19.84
CA ARG A 103 -3.87 2.92 20.89
C ARG A 103 -3.53 3.86 22.04
N HIS A 104 -2.28 3.90 22.50
CA HIS A 104 -1.85 4.83 23.55
C HIS A 104 -1.95 6.29 23.08
N ALA A 105 -1.49 6.58 21.87
CA ALA A 105 -1.58 7.91 21.27
C ALA A 105 -3.01 8.44 21.10
N LEU A 106 -4.00 7.56 20.88
CA LEU A 106 -5.40 7.95 20.73
C LEU A 106 -6.11 8.21 22.07
N VAL A 107 -5.66 7.59 23.16
CA VAL A 107 -6.23 7.74 24.51
C VAL A 107 -5.78 9.06 25.17
N GLU A 108 -4.59 9.55 24.84
CA GLU A 108 -3.97 10.76 25.43
C GLU A 108 -4.35 12.08 24.72
N ARG A 109 -5.43 12.08 23.94
CA ARG A 109 -5.93 13.29 23.23
C ARG A 109 -6.54 14.37 24.15
N THR A 110 -6.25 14.34 25.45
CA THR A 110 -6.72 15.31 26.47
C THR A 110 -5.89 16.59 26.56
N GLY A 111 -5.04 16.88 25.58
CA GLY A 111 -4.46 18.22 25.40
C GLY A 111 -3.00 18.39 25.83
N GLN A 112 -2.31 17.32 26.17
CA GLN A 112 -0.84 17.30 26.21
C GLN A 112 -0.36 16.26 25.22
N VAL A 113 0.18 16.71 24.09
CA VAL A 113 1.00 15.83 23.25
C VAL A 113 2.23 15.53 24.08
N GLU A 114 2.23 14.44 24.84
CA GLU A 114 3.48 13.91 25.36
C GLU A 114 4.39 13.71 24.15
N ARG A 115 5.52 14.41 24.18
CA ARG A 115 6.53 14.37 23.14
C ARG A 115 7.04 12.94 23.10
N TRP A 116 6.52 12.15 22.16
CA TRP A 116 6.81 10.72 22.10
C TRP A 116 8.32 10.47 22.13
N ASP A 117 8.74 9.51 22.94
CA ASP A 117 10.14 9.09 22.96
C ASP A 117 10.53 8.55 21.59
N ARG A 118 11.64 9.08 21.05
CA ARG A 118 12.26 8.65 19.78
C ARG A 118 12.48 7.13 19.75
N GLY A 119 12.81 6.52 20.89
CA GLY A 119 13.00 5.07 21.00
C GLY A 119 11.77 4.24 20.59
N THR A 120 10.58 4.82 20.70
CA THR A 120 9.33 4.11 20.40
C THR A 120 9.14 3.92 18.89
N TRP A 121 9.40 4.97 18.10
CA TRP A 121 9.34 4.92 16.63
C TRP A 121 10.44 4.03 16.04
N GLU A 122 11.64 4.14 16.62
CA GLU A 122 12.80 3.33 16.21
C GLU A 122 12.55 1.83 16.31
N SER A 123 11.75 1.39 17.29
CA SER A 123 11.47 -0.02 17.56
C SER A 123 10.82 -0.75 16.38
N PHE A 124 10.12 -0.03 15.48
CA PHE A 124 9.51 -0.63 14.29
C PHE A 124 9.99 -0.03 12.97
N LEU A 125 10.44 1.23 12.93
CA LEU A 125 10.98 1.84 11.71
C LEU A 125 12.39 1.35 11.36
N SER A 126 13.26 1.15 12.36
CA SER A 126 14.63 0.70 12.12
C SER A 126 14.70 -0.76 11.63
N PRO A 127 13.93 -1.71 12.19
CA PRO A 127 13.86 -3.07 11.64
C PRO A 127 13.29 -3.11 10.23
N LEU A 128 12.29 -2.27 9.94
CA LEU A 128 11.67 -2.17 8.61
C LEU A 128 12.66 -1.61 7.58
N TRP A 129 13.47 -0.62 7.96
CA TRP A 129 14.55 -0.11 7.12
C TRP A 129 15.53 -1.22 6.75
N LYS A 130 16.22 -1.78 7.75
CA LYS A 130 17.34 -2.72 7.56
C LYS A 130 16.93 -4.01 6.85
N SER A 131 15.70 -4.47 7.08
CA SER A 131 15.29 -5.80 6.63
C SER A 131 14.47 -5.78 5.34
N VAL A 132 13.99 -4.60 4.92
CA VAL A 132 13.03 -4.48 3.80
C VAL A 132 13.40 -3.33 2.89
N VAL A 133 13.47 -2.10 3.41
CA VAL A 133 13.66 -0.94 2.54
C VAL A 133 15.09 -0.85 2.01
N GLU A 134 16.10 -0.95 2.87
CA GLU A 134 17.50 -0.85 2.47
C GLU A 134 17.84 -1.84 1.34
N PRO A 135 17.49 -3.15 1.42
CA PRO A 135 17.65 -4.07 0.30
C PRO A 135 16.94 -3.66 -1.01
N VAL A 136 15.77 -3.02 -0.90
CA VAL A 136 15.03 -2.52 -2.07
C VAL A 136 15.71 -1.30 -2.68
N MET A 137 16.20 -0.38 -1.84
CA MET A 137 16.89 0.83 -2.28
C MET A 137 18.23 0.50 -2.94
N ASP A 138 18.97 -0.46 -2.38
CA ASP A 138 20.20 -1.00 -2.96
C ASP A 138 19.95 -1.61 -4.33
N ALA A 139 18.88 -2.41 -4.47
CA ALA A 139 18.50 -3.03 -5.74
C ALA A 139 18.06 -2.01 -6.82
N LEU A 140 17.51 -0.87 -6.39
CA LEU A 140 17.12 0.24 -7.28
C LEU A 140 18.27 1.21 -7.59
N ALA A 141 19.44 1.03 -6.96
CA ALA A 141 20.56 1.96 -7.04
C ALA A 141 20.19 3.41 -6.66
N PHE A 142 19.20 3.58 -5.77
CA PHE A 142 18.86 4.88 -5.20
C PHE A 142 19.86 5.24 -4.11
N SER A 143 21.08 5.60 -4.53
CA SER A 143 22.22 5.84 -3.64
C SER A 143 22.48 7.32 -3.33
N THR A 144 21.82 8.24 -4.04
CA THR A 144 22.05 9.69 -3.89
C THR A 144 20.79 10.41 -3.37
N PRO A 145 20.80 10.87 -2.10
CA PRO A 145 19.76 11.77 -1.59
C PRO A 145 19.68 13.06 -2.41
N GLY A 146 18.47 13.53 -2.74
CA GLY A 146 18.24 14.85 -3.34
C GLY A 146 17.42 14.86 -4.63
N GLU A 147 17.61 13.88 -5.53
CA GLU A 147 16.72 13.69 -6.70
C GLU A 147 15.62 12.70 -6.33
N LEU A 148 14.54 13.22 -5.76
CA LEU A 148 13.44 12.38 -5.28
C LEU A 148 12.69 11.75 -6.45
N SER A 149 13.03 10.50 -6.77
CA SER A 149 12.23 9.66 -7.66
C SER A 149 10.96 9.20 -6.97
N HIS A 150 9.88 9.01 -7.73
CA HIS A 150 8.62 8.48 -7.18
C HIS A 150 8.67 6.95 -7.16
N ILE A 151 8.36 6.34 -6.02
CA ILE A 151 8.20 4.89 -5.87
C ILE A 151 6.76 4.54 -5.46
N PHE A 152 6.26 3.43 -6.00
CA PHE A 152 4.97 2.87 -5.65
C PHE A 152 5.14 1.59 -4.83
N TRP A 153 4.72 1.61 -3.58
CA TRP A 153 4.66 0.44 -2.70
C TRP A 153 3.34 -0.30 -2.92
N CYS A 154 3.42 -1.58 -3.27
CA CYS A 154 2.29 -2.51 -3.35
C CYS A 154 2.39 -3.55 -2.22
N PRO A 155 2.10 -3.17 -0.95
CA PRO A 155 2.24 -4.08 0.17
C PRO A 155 1.13 -5.13 0.19
N THR A 156 1.45 -6.33 0.68
CA THR A 156 0.47 -7.40 0.91
C THR A 156 0.56 -7.92 2.35
N GLY A 157 -0.55 -8.48 2.84
CA GLY A 157 -0.60 -9.04 4.20
C GLY A 157 -0.28 -7.99 5.28
N PRO A 158 0.51 -8.34 6.31
CA PRO A 158 0.81 -7.41 7.40
C PRO A 158 1.54 -6.12 6.97
N PHE A 159 2.26 -6.12 5.84
CA PHE A 159 2.92 -4.92 5.31
C PHE A 159 1.98 -3.76 5.04
N VAL A 160 0.69 -4.03 4.76
CA VAL A 160 -0.32 -2.99 4.49
C VAL A 160 -0.46 -2.00 5.65
N PHE A 161 -0.12 -2.43 6.85
CA PHE A 161 -0.24 -1.63 8.06
C PHE A 161 1.08 -1.01 8.52
N LEU A 162 2.20 -1.29 7.84
CA LEU A 162 3.51 -0.80 8.22
C LEU A 162 3.84 0.50 7.45
N PRO A 163 4.39 1.53 8.12
CA PRO A 163 4.72 2.80 7.50
C PRO A 163 6.05 2.69 6.73
N ILE A 164 6.04 1.94 5.64
CA ILE A 164 7.21 1.71 4.77
C ILE A 164 7.84 3.03 4.32
N HIS A 165 7.04 4.03 3.96
CA HIS A 165 7.51 5.37 3.59
C HIS A 165 8.27 6.12 4.69
N ALA A 166 8.09 5.73 5.95
CA ALA A 166 8.78 6.31 7.10
C ALA A 166 9.87 5.38 7.65
N ALA A 167 10.14 4.24 7.02
CA ALA A 167 11.23 3.38 7.46
C ALA A 167 12.55 4.15 7.43
N GLY A 168 13.33 4.02 8.49
CA GLY A 168 14.62 4.70 8.57
C GLY A 168 15.29 4.46 9.91
N LEU A 169 16.53 4.94 10.01
CA LEU A 169 17.30 4.96 11.24
C LEU A 169 17.20 6.36 11.86
N TYR A 170 16.69 6.45 13.08
CA TYR A 170 16.36 7.73 13.75
C TYR A 170 17.25 8.05 14.97
N ASP A 171 18.15 7.13 15.32
CA ASP A 171 19.20 7.33 16.32
C ASP A 171 19.99 8.61 16.01
N ALA A 172 20.40 9.33 17.06
CA ALA A 172 21.20 10.55 16.98
C ALA A 172 22.44 10.44 16.06
N LYS A 173 23.03 9.25 15.89
CA LYS A 173 24.15 9.02 14.97
C LYS A 173 23.76 9.10 13.48
N TYR A 174 22.47 9.03 13.16
CA TYR A 174 21.91 9.10 11.81
C TYR A 174 21.11 10.38 11.56
N SER A 175 21.64 11.50 12.09
CA SER A 175 21.06 12.83 11.93
C SER A 175 21.24 13.41 10.51
N ALA A 176 22.24 12.92 9.76
CA ALA A 176 22.43 13.31 8.37
C ALA A 176 21.42 12.60 7.43
N PRO A 177 21.02 13.23 6.32
CA PRO A 177 20.22 12.58 5.28
C PRO A 177 20.87 11.31 4.75
N GLY A 178 20.05 10.40 4.22
CA GLY A 178 20.49 9.15 3.60
C GLY A 178 20.23 7.90 4.44
N HIS A 179 19.36 8.00 5.45
CA HIS A 179 19.07 6.89 6.36
C HIS A 179 17.57 6.66 6.52
N LYS A 180 16.74 7.34 5.73
CA LYS A 180 15.28 7.31 5.80
C LYS A 180 14.75 7.27 4.37
N VAL A 181 13.67 6.53 4.13
CA VAL A 181 13.12 6.34 2.77
C VAL A 181 12.89 7.66 2.06
N PHE A 182 12.30 8.61 2.78
CA PHE A 182 11.94 9.93 2.24
C PHE A 182 13.15 10.83 1.96
N ASP A 183 14.37 10.45 2.37
CA ASP A 183 15.59 11.14 1.93
C ASP A 183 15.90 10.84 0.44
N PHE A 184 15.34 9.76 -0.10
CA PHE A 184 15.64 9.24 -1.44
C PHE A 184 14.46 9.28 -2.39
N VAL A 185 13.23 9.02 -1.91
CA VAL A 185 12.07 8.82 -2.77
C VAL A 185 10.79 9.42 -2.22
N VAL A 186 9.95 9.92 -3.12
CA VAL A 186 8.54 10.17 -2.82
C VAL A 186 7.82 8.82 -2.84
N SER A 187 7.10 8.49 -1.78
CA SER A 187 6.41 7.21 -1.64
C SER A 187 4.91 7.34 -1.92
N SER A 188 4.36 6.45 -2.74
CA SER A 188 2.91 6.24 -2.86
C SER A 188 2.55 4.78 -2.67
N TYR A 189 1.30 4.52 -2.32
CA TYR A 189 0.81 3.17 -2.07
C TYR A 189 -0.24 2.79 -3.09
N VAL A 190 -0.15 1.57 -3.60
CA VAL A 190 -1.13 0.99 -4.53
C VAL A 190 -1.61 -0.36 -4.02
N PRO A 191 -2.91 -0.66 -4.11
CA PRO A 191 -3.43 -1.94 -3.64
C PRO A 191 -3.09 -3.10 -4.59
N THR A 192 -2.92 -2.80 -5.89
CA THR A 192 -2.55 -3.78 -6.93
C THR A 192 -1.81 -3.09 -8.07
N LEU A 193 -0.97 -3.82 -8.80
CA LEU A 193 -0.32 -3.32 -10.02
C LEU A 193 -1.32 -2.84 -11.08
N SER A 194 -2.52 -3.44 -11.11
CA SER A 194 -3.54 -3.15 -12.11
C SER A 194 -4.06 -1.71 -12.08
N ILE A 195 -3.94 -1.00 -10.95
CA ILE A 195 -4.43 0.38 -10.78
C ILE A 195 -3.57 1.39 -11.55
N LEU A 196 -2.28 1.08 -11.72
CA LEU A 196 -1.36 1.95 -12.43
C LEU A 196 -1.43 1.74 -13.95
N ALA A 197 -2.20 0.74 -14.39
CA ALA A 197 -2.29 0.44 -15.81
C ALA A 197 -2.92 1.60 -16.55
N PRO A 198 -2.38 1.98 -17.73
CA PRO A 198 -2.93 3.06 -18.51
C PRO A 198 -4.42 2.83 -18.70
N SER A 199 -5.22 3.68 -18.06
CA SER A 199 -6.64 3.74 -18.35
C SER A 199 -6.76 4.32 -19.75
N ARG A 200 -7.47 3.65 -20.65
CA ARG A 200 -7.57 4.01 -22.06
C ARG A 200 -8.14 5.42 -22.35
N ASN A 201 -8.42 6.24 -21.32
CA ASN A 201 -9.18 7.48 -21.45
C ASN A 201 -8.87 8.59 -20.44
N THR A 202 -7.71 8.60 -19.77
CA THR A 202 -7.35 9.75 -18.92
C THR A 202 -6.46 10.72 -19.69
N HIS A 203 -7.02 11.37 -20.70
CA HIS A 203 -6.57 12.72 -21.03
C HIS A 203 -7.02 13.59 -19.85
N VAL A 204 -6.17 13.73 -18.84
CA VAL A 204 -6.33 14.81 -17.87
C VAL A 204 -5.95 16.06 -18.64
N ALA A 205 -6.95 16.70 -19.27
CA ALA A 205 -6.79 18.08 -19.69
C ALA A 205 -6.41 18.86 -18.43
N HIS A 206 -5.26 19.54 -18.45
CA HIS A 206 -4.95 20.53 -17.43
C HIS A 206 -6.09 21.54 -17.44
N ASN A 207 -6.96 21.44 -16.44
CA ASN A 207 -7.99 22.42 -16.20
C ASN A 207 -7.35 23.47 -15.30
N ASP A 208 -7.10 24.67 -15.85
CA ASP A 208 -6.47 25.78 -15.11
C ASP A 208 -7.36 26.32 -13.97
N ASP A 209 -8.61 25.85 -13.88
CA ASP A 209 -9.58 26.21 -12.86
C ASP A 209 -9.43 25.29 -11.62
N PHE A 210 -8.47 25.60 -10.75
CA PHE A 210 -8.22 24.85 -9.51
C PHE A 210 -9.45 24.92 -8.59
N ARG A 211 -9.95 23.76 -8.16
CA ARG A 211 -11.07 23.65 -7.21
C ARG A 211 -10.72 22.67 -6.11
N LEU A 212 -10.84 23.10 -4.86
CA LEU A 212 -10.61 22.26 -3.69
C LEU A 212 -11.95 21.90 -3.02
N LEU A 213 -12.14 20.61 -2.74
CA LEU A 213 -13.17 20.13 -1.82
C LEU A 213 -12.51 19.66 -0.53
N ALA A 214 -12.78 20.36 0.58
CA ALA A 214 -12.32 19.97 1.90
C ALA A 214 -13.52 19.52 2.75
N VAL A 215 -13.45 18.31 3.32
CA VAL A 215 -14.52 17.72 4.14
C VAL A 215 -14.00 17.48 5.55
N ARG A 216 -14.68 18.06 6.55
CA ARG A 216 -14.42 17.77 7.97
C ARG A 216 -15.36 16.71 8.52
N GLN A 217 -14.87 15.92 9.46
CA GLN A 217 -15.72 15.05 10.26
C GLN A 217 -16.43 15.88 11.35
N PRO A 218 -17.78 15.91 11.39
CA PRO A 218 -18.51 16.55 12.48
C PRO A 218 -18.34 15.77 13.79
N PRO A 219 -18.61 16.39 14.96
CA PRO A 219 -18.66 15.68 16.23
C PRO A 219 -19.54 14.44 16.10
N THR A 220 -19.01 13.28 16.44
CA THR A 220 -19.74 12.00 16.41
C THR A 220 -20.46 11.82 17.75
N ASP A 221 -21.65 11.22 17.76
CA ASP A 221 -22.59 11.12 18.88
C ASP A 221 -22.00 10.50 20.17
N GLY A 222 -21.17 11.26 20.89
CA GLY A 222 -20.63 10.94 22.22
C GLY A 222 -19.53 9.88 22.29
N GLN A 223 -19.19 9.16 21.21
CA GLN A 223 -18.26 8.03 21.28
C GLN A 223 -16.78 8.38 21.06
N LEU A 224 -16.47 9.52 20.43
CA LEU A 224 -15.10 9.93 20.11
C LEU A 224 -14.90 11.41 20.40
N SER A 225 -13.73 11.77 20.95
CA SER A 225 -13.35 13.15 21.21
C SER A 225 -13.31 13.97 19.92
N ARG A 226 -13.76 15.22 20.00
CA ARG A 226 -13.72 16.19 18.88
C ARG A 226 -12.27 16.39 18.41
N LEU A 227 -12.07 16.57 17.10
CA LEU A 227 -10.78 17.00 16.54
C LEU A 227 -10.72 18.54 16.59
N PRO A 228 -10.00 19.16 17.54
CA PRO A 228 -10.11 20.59 17.79
C PRO A 228 -9.48 21.45 16.69
N GLY A 229 -8.39 20.99 16.07
CA GLY A 229 -7.64 21.75 15.05
C GLY A 229 -8.32 21.82 13.68
N VAL A 230 -9.21 20.87 13.37
CA VAL A 230 -9.80 20.73 12.01
C VAL A 230 -10.61 21.95 11.60
N HIS A 231 -11.21 22.68 12.55
CA HIS A 231 -11.95 23.90 12.22
C HIS A 231 -11.02 25.02 11.77
N THR A 232 -9.99 25.30 12.57
CA THR A 232 -8.98 26.33 12.28
C THR A 232 -8.17 25.99 11.03
N GLU A 233 -7.82 24.71 10.82
CA GLU A 233 -7.14 24.25 9.60
C GLU A 233 -7.97 24.56 8.34
N LEU A 234 -9.29 24.33 8.38
CA LEU A 234 -10.17 24.64 7.25
C LEU A 234 -10.34 26.13 7.00
N GLU A 235 -10.43 26.94 8.06
CA GLU A 235 -10.48 28.40 7.94
C GLU A 235 -9.22 28.92 7.24
N HIS A 236 -8.03 28.49 7.67
CA HIS A 236 -6.78 28.87 7.01
C HIS A 236 -6.67 28.38 5.56
N ILE A 237 -7.16 27.17 5.26
CA ILE A 237 -7.20 26.66 3.88
C ILE A 237 -8.11 27.53 3.01
N GLN A 238 -9.28 27.91 3.53
CA GLN A 238 -10.23 28.75 2.80
C GLN A 238 -9.67 30.16 2.57
N GLU A 239 -9.11 30.80 3.61
CA GLU A 239 -8.47 32.12 3.50
C GLU A 239 -7.32 32.13 2.49
N SER A 240 -6.56 31.03 2.40
CA SER A 240 -5.43 30.90 1.46
C SER A 240 -5.88 30.69 0.01
N LEU A 241 -7.13 30.29 -0.22
CA LEU A 241 -7.66 29.92 -1.54
C LEU A 241 -8.75 30.86 -2.07
N GLY A 242 -9.31 31.74 -1.24
CA GLY A 242 -10.33 32.74 -1.59
C GLY A 242 -11.70 32.47 -1.01
#